data_AF-A0A067KBT6-F1
#
_entry.id   AF-A0A067KBT6-F1
#
_cell.length_a   1.000
_cell.length_b   1.000
_cell.length_c   1.000
_cell.angle_alpha   90.00
_cell.angle_beta   90.00
_cell.angle_gamma   90.00
#
_symmetry.space_group_name_H-M   'P 1'
#
loop_
_entity.id
_entity.type
_entity.pdbx_description
1 polymer ?
#
loop_
_entity_poly.entity_id
_entity_poly.type
_entity_poly.pdbx_seq_one_letter_code
_entity_poly.pdbx_strand_id
1 'polypeptide(L)' 'MLEGKGMIKETDMPVKMQIQAMACASQALDIYDVFDCVSIAAHIKKEFDMMHGGGWQCVGASS' A
#
# COMPACT_ATOMS: atom_id res chain seq x y z
N MET A 1 7.14 -2.55 -13.47
CA MET A 1 5.69 -2.27 -13.39
C MET A 1 4.99 -3.52 -12.88
N LEU A 2 4.73 -3.53 -11.57
CA LEU A 2 3.89 -4.53 -10.90
C LEU A 2 2.40 -4.14 -10.93
N GLU A 3 2.07 -3.02 -11.59
CA GLU A 3 0.70 -2.54 -11.82
C GLU A 3 -0.21 -3.68 -12.28
N GLY A 4 -1.25 -3.96 -11.48
CA GLY A 4 -2.28 -4.94 -11.80
C GLY A 4 -2.07 -6.37 -11.28
N LYS A 5 -1.01 -6.67 -10.52
CA LYS A 5 -0.85 -8.00 -9.87
C LYS A 5 -1.38 -8.09 -8.45
N GLY A 6 -1.59 -6.96 -7.79
CA GLY A 6 -2.16 -6.93 -6.44
C GLY A 6 -3.59 -7.47 -6.46
N MET A 7 -3.92 -8.38 -5.54
CA MET A 7 -5.28 -8.88 -5.35
C MET A 7 -5.70 -8.62 -3.91
N ILE A 8 -6.82 -7.92 -3.73
CA ILE A 8 -7.44 -7.73 -2.41
C ILE A 8 -8.04 -9.06 -1.97
N LYS A 9 -7.65 -9.52 -0.78
CA LYS A 9 -8.17 -10.76 -0.18
C LYS A 9 -9.44 -10.50 0.61
N GLU A 10 -9.43 -9.47 1.46
CA GLU A 10 -10.53 -9.08 2.33
C GLU A 10 -10.42 -7.57 2.61
N THR A 11 -11.56 -6.89 2.77
CA THR A 11 -11.58 -5.44 3.02
C THR A 11 -12.96 -4.96 3.48
N ASP A 12 -12.97 -4.04 4.45
CA ASP A 12 -14.13 -3.23 4.83
C ASP A 12 -14.07 -1.80 4.26
N MET A 13 -13.06 -1.50 3.43
CA MET A 13 -12.88 -0.17 2.85
C MET A 13 -13.86 0.04 1.69
N PRO A 14 -14.39 1.27 1.49
CA PRO A 14 -15.11 1.61 0.27
C PRO A 14 -14.24 1.40 -0.99
N VAL A 15 -14.86 1.04 -2.12
CA VAL A 15 -14.15 0.76 -3.39
C VAL A 15 -13.16 1.85 -3.78
N LYS A 16 -13.52 3.13 -3.58
CA LYS A 16 -12.62 4.25 -3.88
C LYS A 16 -11.33 4.20 -3.05
N MET A 17 -11.45 3.91 -1.76
CA MET A 17 -10.32 3.81 -0.84
C MET A 17 -9.47 2.58 -1.14
N GLN A 18 -10.09 1.46 -1.55
CA GLN A 18 -9.37 0.29 -2.03
C GLN A 18 -8.50 0.60 -3.26
N ILE A 19 -9.03 1.33 -4.24
CA ILE A 19 -8.27 1.75 -5.44
C ILE A 19 -7.07 2.62 -5.04
N GLN A 20 -7.26 3.55 -4.11
CA GLN A 20 -6.18 4.39 -3.59
C GLN A 20 -5.11 3.56 -2.86
N ALA A 21 -5.51 2.58 -2.04
CA ALA A 21 -4.58 1.70 -1.34
C ALA A 21 -3.74 0.86 -2.32
N MET A 22 -4.36 0.33 -3.37
CA MET A 22 -3.69 -0.44 -4.42
C MET A 22 -2.72 0.44 -5.22
N ALA A 23 -3.08 1.69 -5.49
CA ALA A 23 -2.19 2.65 -6.14
C ALA A 23 -0.96 2.96 -5.28
N CYS A 24 -1.14 3.24 -3.98
CA CYS A 24 -0.02 3.45 -3.06
C CYS A 24 0.92 2.23 -3.01
N ALA A 25 0.36 1.03 -2.96
CA ALA A 25 1.15 -0.20 -2.95
C ALA A 25 1.92 -0.41 -4.26
N SER A 26 1.28 -0.17 -5.41
CA SER A 26 1.93 -0.28 -6.71
C SER A 26 3.09 0.72 -6.84
N GLN A 27 2.85 1.98 -6.46
CA GLN A 27 3.86 3.02 -6.49
C GLN A 27 5.06 2.69 -5.59
N ALA A 28 4.81 2.16 -4.39
CA ALA A 28 5.88 1.74 -3.48
C ALA A 28 6.73 0.63 -4.11
N LEU A 29 6.10 -0.35 -4.77
CA LEU A 29 6.79 -1.46 -5.44
C LEU A 29 7.56 -1.05 -6.71
N ASP A 30 7.25 0.11 -7.30
CA ASP A 30 8.03 0.66 -8.40
C ASP A 30 9.26 1.46 -7.91
N ILE A 31 9.27 1.91 -6.64
CA ILE A 31 10.35 2.70 -6.04
C ILE A 31 11.32 1.81 -5.25
N TYR A 32 10.81 0.83 -4.51
CA TYR A 32 11.56 0.02 -3.57
C TYR A 32 11.68 -1.43 -4.06
N ASP A 33 12.77 -2.09 -3.66
CA ASP A 33 12.91 -3.53 -3.88
C ASP A 33 11.86 -4.29 -3.05
N VAL A 34 11.34 -5.38 -3.60
CA VAL A 34 10.31 -6.21 -2.96
C VAL A 34 10.75 -6.79 -1.62
N PHE A 35 12.06 -6.92 -1.38
CA PHE A 35 12.61 -7.36 -0.10
C PHE A 35 12.62 -6.23 0.96
N ASP A 36 12.52 -4.96 0.56
CA ASP A 36 12.47 -3.82 1.46
C ASP A 36 11.04 -3.53 1.97
N CYS A 37 10.51 -4.51 2.69
CA CYS A 37 9.15 -4.46 3.24
C CYS A 37 8.92 -3.25 4.16
N VAL A 38 9.95 -2.79 4.86
CA VAL A 38 9.85 -1.67 5.80
C VAL A 38 9.66 -0.35 5.04
N SER A 39 10.46 -0.09 4.01
CA SER A 39 10.32 1.12 3.20
C SER A 39 9.00 1.13 2.43
N ILE A 40 8.57 -0.03 1.90
CA ILE A 40 7.27 -0.17 1.23
C ILE A 40 6.12 0.17 2.19
N ALA A 41 6.08 -0.45 3.37
CA ALA A 41 5.02 -0.22 4.35
C ALA A 41 5.01 1.23 4.85
N ALA A 42 6.20 1.81 5.10
CA ALA A 42 6.32 3.21 5.52
C ALA A 42 5.81 4.18 4.44
N HIS A 43 6.12 3.92 3.17
CA HIS A 43 5.65 4.72 2.05
C HIS A 43 4.12 4.68 1.94
N ILE A 44 3.54 3.48 1.92
CA ILE A 44 2.08 3.30 1.82
C ILE A 44 1.39 4.02 2.98
N LYS A 45 1.85 3.80 4.22
CA LYS A 45 1.31 4.44 5.43
C LYS A 45 1.36 5.96 5.34
N LYS A 46 2.48 6.52 4.87
CA LYS A 46 2.65 7.97 4.70
C LYS A 46 1.64 8.53 3.69
N GLU A 47 1.53 7.94 2.51
CA GLU A 47 0.61 8.42 1.47
C GLU A 47 -0.86 8.30 1.93
N PHE A 48 -1.19 7.22 2.63
CA PHE A 48 -2.54 7.03 3.17
C PHE A 48 -2.88 8.01 4.29
N ASP A 49 -1.95 8.27 5.22
CA ASP A 49 -2.09 9.31 6.24
C ASP A 49 -2.33 10.70 5.60
N MET A 50 -1.66 11.00 4.48
CA MET A 50 -1.83 12.28 3.76
C MET A 50 -3.20 12.40 3.10
N MET A 51 -3.75 11.31 2.57
CA MET A 51 -5.06 11.31 1.89
C MET A 51 -6.26 11.21 2.84
N HIS A 52 -6.12 10.47 3.95
CA HIS A 52 -7.24 10.07 4.80
C HIS A 52 -7.12 10.54 6.25
N GLY A 53 -6.09 11.34 6.58
CA GLY A 53 -5.79 11.78 7.94
C GLY A 53 -4.92 10.76 8.68
N GLY A 54 -4.19 11.24 9.70
CA GLY A 54 -3.21 10.43 10.41
C GLY A 54 -3.81 9.30 11.25
N GLY A 55 -3.00 8.27 11.51
CA GLY A 55 -3.34 7.15 12.39
C GLY A 55 -3.37 5.80 11.69
N TRP A 56 -3.04 5.76 10.40
CA TRP A 56 -2.98 4.51 9.66
C TRP A 56 -1.75 3.70 10.04
N GLN A 57 -1.92 2.38 9.95
CA GLN A 57 -0.86 1.41 10.13
C GLN A 57 -0.77 0.55 8.88
N CYS A 58 0.45 0.27 8.44
CA CYS A 58 0.72 -0.61 7.32
C CYS A 58 1.76 -1.64 7.77
N VAL A 59 1.52 -2.91 7.45
CA VAL A 59 2.40 -4.02 7.81
C VAL A 59 2.74 -4.78 6.53
N GLY A 60 4.04 -4.92 6.25
CA GLY A 60 4.55 -5.79 5.19
C GLY A 60 4.95 -7.15 5.76
N ALA A 61 4.81 -8.21 4.95
CA ALA A 61 5.29 -9.54 5.28
C ALA A 61 6.05 -10.12 4.07
N SER A 62 7.18 -10.75 4.34
CA SER A 62 7.93 -11.57 3.40
C SER A 62 7.93 -13.01 3.91
N SER A 63 7.46 -13.95 3.09
CA SER A 63 7.50 -15.40 3.38
C SER A 63 8.66 -16.07 2.67
#